data_AF-A0A973Q6Y3-F1
#
_entry.id   AF-A0A973Q6Y3-F1
#
_cell.length_a   1.000
_cell.length_b   1.000
_cell.length_c   1.000
_cell.angle_alpha   90.00
_cell.angle_beta   90.00
_cell.angle_gamma   90.00
#
_symmetry.space_group_name_H-M   'P 1'
#
loop_
_entity.id
_entity.type
_entity.pdbx_description
1 polymer ?
#
loop_
_entity_poly.entity_id
_entity_poly.type
_entity_poly.pdbx_seq_one_letter_code
_entity_poly.pdbx_strand_id
1 'polypeptide(L)' 'MSGIELDDFGSLVERPDARPRRDSQERWRTLVRPADGLGKAAELADWLAAVQGAAPARPIASPRVLLFAADHGV' A
#
# COMPACT_ATOMS: atom_id res chain seq x y z
N MET A 1 -15.52 19.22 22.14
CA MET A 1 -14.61 18.61 21.14
C MET A 1 -15.22 17.27 20.79
N SER A 2 -15.74 17.10 19.58
CA SER A 2 -16.21 15.78 19.13
C SER A 2 -14.98 14.92 18.95
N GLY A 3 -14.75 13.98 19.86
CA GLY A 3 -13.70 12.98 19.70
C GLY A 3 -14.05 12.09 18.51
N ILE A 4 -13.05 11.73 17.71
CA ILE A 4 -13.19 10.58 16.81
C ILE A 4 -13.19 9.34 17.71
N GLU A 5 -14.26 8.56 17.66
CA GLU A 5 -14.26 7.21 18.22
C GLU A 5 -13.34 6.34 17.33
N LEU A 6 -12.19 5.93 17.89
CA LEU A 6 -11.14 5.26 17.13
C LEU A 6 -11.57 3.89 16.61
N ASP A 7 -12.46 3.20 17.33
CA ASP A 7 -12.98 1.89 16.94
C ASP A 7 -13.88 2.00 15.70
N ASP A 8 -14.77 2.99 15.68
CA ASP A 8 -15.63 3.28 14.53
C ASP A 8 -14.77 3.67 13.31
N PHE A 9 -13.74 4.49 13.51
CA PHE A 9 -12.81 4.85 12.44
C PHE A 9 -12.05 3.64 11.91
N GLY A 10 -11.59 2.74 12.79
CA GLY A 10 -10.89 1.52 12.42
C GLY A 10 -11.73 0.59 11.55
N SER A 11 -13.05 0.56 11.76
CA SER A 11 -13.99 -0.25 10.97
C SER A 11 -14.06 0.16 9.49
N LEU A 12 -13.68 1.40 9.15
CA LEU A 12 -13.67 1.93 7.78
C LEU A 12 -12.43 1.49 6.97
N VAL A 13 -11.42 0.91 7.62
CA VAL A 13 -10.17 0.53 6.95
C VAL A 13 -10.37 -0.79 6.20
N GLU A 14 -10.52 -0.69 4.87
CA GLU A 14 -10.60 -1.85 4.01
C GLU A 14 -9.28 -2.62 3.95
N ARG A 15 -9.38 -3.95 3.80
CA ARG A 15 -8.21 -4.81 3.62
C ARG A 15 -7.73 -4.76 2.17
N PRO A 16 -6.41 -4.77 1.90
CA PRO A 16 -5.89 -4.85 0.55
C PRO A 16 -6.43 -6.04 -0.26
N ASP A 17 -6.81 -5.81 -1.52
CA ASP A 17 -7.42 -6.84 -2.38
C ASP A 17 -6.38 -7.86 -2.89
N ALA A 18 -6.73 -9.14 -2.79
CA ALA A 18 -5.90 -10.24 -3.27
C ALA A 18 -5.87 -10.37 -4.80
N ARG A 19 -6.88 -9.89 -5.55
CA ARG A 19 -6.93 -10.02 -7.02
C ARG A 19 -5.88 -9.14 -7.71
N PRO A 20 -5.85 -7.80 -7.54
CA PRO A 20 -4.84 -6.95 -8.17
C PRO A 20 -3.41 -7.30 -7.76
N ARG A 21 -3.23 -7.82 -6.53
CA ARG A 21 -1.95 -8.34 -6.07
C ARG A 21 -1.42 -9.49 -6.92
N ARG A 22 -2.28 -10.47 -7.24
CA ARG A 22 -1.91 -11.59 -8.11
C ARG A 22 -1.67 -11.13 -9.54
N ASP A 23 -2.50 -10.22 -10.04
CA ASP A 23 -2.35 -9.68 -11.40
C ASP A 23 -1.00 -8.94 -11.56
N SER A 24 -0.57 -8.20 -10.53
CA SER A 24 0.76 -7.56 -10.49
C SER A 24 1.89 -8.60 -10.48
N GLN A 25 1.79 -9.65 -9.67
CA GLN A 25 2.78 -10.74 -9.62
C GLN A 25 2.95 -11.42 -10.97
N GLU A 26 1.84 -11.74 -11.63
CA GLU A 26 1.85 -12.38 -12.95
C GLU A 26 2.44 -11.45 -14.01
N ARG A 27 2.11 -10.16 -13.96
CA ARG A 27 2.67 -9.16 -14.86
C ARG A 27 4.20 -9.13 -14.82
N TRP A 28 4.82 -9.09 -13.63
CA TRP A 28 6.29 -9.02 -13.54
C TRP A 28 6.98 -10.27 -14.07
N ARG A 29 6.42 -11.46 -13.81
CA ARG A 29 6.94 -12.73 -14.35
C ARG A 29 7.00 -12.76 -15.88
N THR A 30 6.09 -12.04 -16.55
CA THR A 30 6.08 -11.97 -18.02
C THR A 30 7.01 -10.90 -18.60
N LEU A 31 7.33 -9.84 -17.84
CA LEU A 31 8.05 -8.66 -18.35
C LEU A 31 9.52 -8.59 -17.92
N VAL A 32 9.91 -9.24 -16.83
CA VAL A 32 11.27 -9.14 -16.27
C VAL A 32 11.98 -10.49 -16.29
N ARG A 33 13.27 -10.47 -16.63
CA ARG A 33 14.16 -11.64 -16.67
C ARG A 33 15.43 -11.32 -15.89
N PRO A 34 15.84 -12.15 -14.91
CA PRO A 34 15.11 -13.32 -14.38
C PRO A 34 13.78 -12.92 -13.73
N ALA A 35 12.83 -13.86 -13.61
CA ALA A 35 11.46 -13.58 -13.16
C ALA A 35 11.38 -12.83 -11.81
N ASP A 36 12.37 -13.05 -10.95
CA ASP A 36 12.46 -12.47 -9.61
C ASP A 36 13.44 -11.28 -9.54
N GLY A 37 13.94 -10.81 -10.68
CA GLY A 37 15.01 -9.82 -10.78
C GLY A 37 14.71 -8.45 -10.18
N LEU A 38 13.44 -8.16 -9.86
CA LEU A 38 13.02 -6.92 -9.20
C LEU A 38 13.15 -6.94 -7.67
N GLY A 39 13.23 -8.12 -7.05
CA GLY A 39 13.28 -8.26 -5.59
C GLY A 39 12.23 -7.41 -4.86
N LYS A 40 12.68 -6.55 -3.94
CA LYS A 40 11.81 -5.71 -3.10
C LYS A 40 10.91 -4.76 -3.88
N ALA A 41 11.32 -4.33 -5.08
CA ALA A 41 10.52 -3.43 -5.90
C ALA A 41 9.24 -4.11 -6.39
N ALA A 42 9.29 -5.39 -6.74
CA ALA A 42 8.10 -6.17 -7.09
C ALA A 42 7.18 -6.34 -5.87
N GLU A 43 7.73 -6.65 -4.70
CA GLU A 43 6.93 -6.76 -3.46
C GLU A 43 6.14 -5.49 -3.15
N LEU A 44 6.78 -4.32 -3.30
CA LEU A 44 6.13 -3.02 -3.09
C LEU A 44 5.08 -2.73 -4.16
N ALA A 45 5.34 -3.07 -5.42
CA ALA A 45 4.37 -2.92 -6.50
C ALA A 45 3.14 -3.80 -6.29
N ASP A 46 3.33 -5.06 -5.87
CA ASP A 46 2.26 -6.01 -5.59
C ASP A 46 1.39 -5.57 -4.39
N TRP A 47 2.03 -5.08 -3.33
CA TRP A 47 1.33 -4.49 -2.19
C TRP A 47 0.55 -3.23 -2.59
N LEU A 48 1.17 -2.33 -3.35
CA LEU A 48 0.52 -1.09 -3.76
C LEU A 48 -0.66 -1.36 -4.70
N ALA A 49 -0.55 -2.36 -5.59
CA ALA A 49 -1.65 -2.82 -6.44
C ALA A 49 -2.83 -3.32 -5.60
N ALA A 50 -2.55 -4.09 -4.54
CA ALA A 50 -3.55 -4.59 -3.59
C ALA A 50 -4.27 -3.44 -2.85
N VAL A 51 -3.51 -2.46 -2.37
CA VAL A 51 -4.03 -1.28 -1.65
C VAL A 51 -4.85 -0.38 -2.57
N GLN A 52 -4.44 -0.22 -3.82
CA GLN A 52 -5.10 0.66 -4.78
C GLN A 52 -6.21 -0.01 -5.59
N GLY A 53 -6.40 -1.32 -5.47
CA GLY A 53 -7.40 -2.06 -6.25
C GLY A 53 -7.08 -2.15 -7.75
N ALA A 54 -5.82 -1.98 -8.18
CA ALA A 54 -5.47 -1.87 -9.60
C ALA A 54 -4.07 -2.43 -9.92
N ALA A 55 -3.96 -3.13 -11.05
CA ALA A 55 -2.70 -3.60 -11.63
C ALA A 55 -2.60 -3.15 -13.12
N PRO A 56 -1.58 -2.37 -13.52
CA PRO A 56 -0.48 -1.88 -12.69
C PRO A 56 -0.95 -0.87 -11.63
N ALA A 57 -0.20 -0.77 -10.53
CA ALA A 57 -0.43 0.27 -9.54
C ALA A 57 -0.35 1.66 -10.19
N ARG A 58 -1.24 2.56 -9.76
CA ARG A 58 -1.25 3.97 -10.13
C ARG A 58 -0.03 4.67 -9.53
N PRO A 59 0.67 5.54 -10.29
CA PRO A 59 1.77 6.33 -9.77
C PRO A 59 1.38 7.15 -8.52
N ILE A 60 2.30 7.23 -7.57
CA ILE A 60 2.14 8.10 -6.38
C ILE A 60 2.39 9.55 -6.83
N ALA A 61 1.33 10.33 -6.99
CA ALA A 61 1.42 11.69 -7.55
C ALA A 61 1.61 12.80 -6.50
N SER A 62 1.25 12.56 -5.23
CA SER A 62 1.27 13.59 -4.18
C SER A 62 1.59 13.00 -2.81
N PRO A 63 2.82 12.50 -2.60
CA PRO A 63 3.24 12.01 -1.28
C PRO A 63 3.23 13.16 -0.26
N ARG A 64 2.77 12.88 0.96
CA ARG A 64 2.77 13.81 2.09
C ARG A 64 3.55 13.20 3.24
N VAL A 65 4.29 14.04 3.95
CA VAL A 65 4.98 13.66 5.19
C VAL A 65 4.36 14.45 6.33
N LEU A 66 3.93 13.76 7.39
CA LEU A 66 3.39 14.37 8.61
C LEU A 66 4.38 14.09 9.75
N LEU A 67 4.90 15.15 10.38
CA LEU A 67 5.76 15.06 11.56
C LEU A 67 4.94 15.36 12.81
N PHE A 68 4.82 14.37 13.70
CA PHE A 68 4.21 14.54 15.02
C PHE A 68 5.33 14.76 16.04
N ALA A 69 5.26 15.85 16.81
CA ALA A 69 6.19 16.17 17.87
C ALA A 69 5.41 16.60 19.12
N ALA A 70 5.73 16.01 20.26
CA ALA A 70 5.10 16.30 21.54
C ALA A 70 6.06 15.96 22.69
N ASP A 71 5.94 16.69 23.79
CA ASP A 71 6.66 16.37 25.03
C ASP A 71 5.94 15.28 25.81
N HIS A 72 6.70 14.41 26.47
CA HIS A 72 6.19 13.44 27.44
C HIS A 72 6.64 13.84 28.85
N GLY A 73 5.69 14.06 29.76
CA GLY A 73 5.95 14.55 31.13
C GLY A 73 6.21 13.45 32.16
N VAL A 74 6.74 12.30 31.73
CA VAL A 74 7.11 11.17 32.60
C VAL A 74 8.47 11.40 33.24
#